data_AF-A0A7C2BJE6-F1
#
_entry.id   AF-A0A7C2BJE6-F1
#
_cell.length_a   1.000
_cell.length_b   1.000
_cell.length_c   1.000
_cell.angle_alpha   90.00
_cell.angle_beta   90.00
_cell.angle_gamma   90.00
#
_symmetry.space_group_name_H-M   'P 1'
#
loop_
_entity.id
_entity.type
_entity.pdbx_description
1 polymer ?
#
loop_
_entity_poly.entity_id
_entity_poly.type
_entity_poly.pdbx_seq_one_letter_code
_entity_poly.pdbx_strand_id
1 'polypeptide(L)'
;MGLLAAALGPTDVQLRELRLTPGGIALEAAYPLLGLPIEVRLAGQLTLDGGRLLANLDEVTLNGTDAPPVIRQQLVRLADQLADRLNRRVEFSRLDLGEGYLQLGGRYRLRQ
;
A
#
# COMPACT_ATOMS: atom_id res chain seq x y z
N MET A 1 -10.26 -12.67 -24.46
CA MET A 1 -9.62 -11.84 -23.42
C MET A 1 -10.60 -10.74 -22.99
N GLY A 2 -11.70 -11.07 -22.31
CA GLY A 2 -12.78 -10.07 -22.12
C GLY A 2 -13.87 -10.42 -21.11
N LEU A 3 -13.59 -11.24 -20.09
CA LEU A 3 -14.59 -11.58 -19.05
C LEU A 3 -14.24 -11.06 -17.65
N LEU A 4 -13.02 -10.51 -17.44
CA LEU A 4 -12.60 -9.95 -16.14
C LEU A 4 -12.80 -8.43 -16.03
N ALA A 5 -12.96 -7.73 -17.16
CA ALA A 5 -13.11 -6.27 -17.16
C ALA A 5 -14.54 -5.79 -16.89
N ALA A 6 -15.56 -6.64 -17.13
CA ALA A 6 -16.97 -6.29 -16.94
C ALA A 6 -17.50 -6.58 -15.53
N ALA A 7 -16.75 -7.31 -14.70
CA ALA A 7 -17.09 -7.55 -13.28
C ALA A 7 -16.56 -6.44 -12.35
N LEU A 8 -15.75 -5.52 -12.88
CA LEU A 8 -15.26 -4.34 -12.18
C LEU A 8 -16.23 -3.19 -12.49
N GLY A 9 -17.37 -3.17 -11.78
CA GLY A 9 -18.09 -1.92 -11.56
C GLY A 9 -17.18 -0.87 -10.90
N PRO A 10 -17.63 0.37 -10.64
CA PRO A 10 -16.81 1.34 -9.91
C PRO A 10 -16.22 0.63 -8.68
N THR A 11 -14.89 0.63 -8.58
CA THR A 11 -14.15 -0.01 -7.51
C THR A 11 -14.52 0.69 -6.20
N ASP A 12 -15.63 0.27 -5.59
CA ASP A 12 -16.08 0.71 -4.27
C ASP A 12 -15.18 0.07 -3.21
N VAL A 13 -13.89 0.37 -3.30
CA VAL A 13 -12.91 0.06 -2.27
C VAL A 13 -13.19 1.01 -1.13
N GLN A 14 -13.81 0.49 -0.08
CA GLN A 14 -14.08 1.23 1.14
C GLN A 14 -12.91 1.02 2.09
N LEU A 15 -12.11 2.06 2.28
CA LEU A 15 -11.14 2.08 3.37
C LEU A 15 -11.92 2.06 4.68
N ARG A 16 -11.76 1.00 5.46
CA ARG A 16 -12.38 0.87 6.78
C ARG A 16 -11.48 1.44 7.86
N GLU A 17 -10.19 1.16 7.75
CA GLU A 17 -9.23 1.58 8.76
C GLU A 17 -7.85 1.83 8.17
N LEU A 18 -7.19 2.87 8.67
CA LEU A 18 -5.78 3.13 8.47
C LEU A 18 -5.15 3.37 9.84
N ARG A 19 -4.24 2.49 10.26
CA ARG A 19 -3.47 2.63 11.48
C ARG A 19 -2.03 3.00 11.14
N LEU A 20 -1.54 4.04 11.78
CA LEU A 20 -0.15 4.47 11.72
C LEU A 20 0.42 4.31 13.12
N THR A 21 1.52 3.58 13.24
CA THR A 21 2.22 3.32 14.50
C THR A 21 3.72 3.51 14.27
N PRO A 22 4.52 3.69 15.33
CA PRO A 22 5.98 3.67 15.20
C PRO A 22 6.52 2.37 14.57
N GLY A 23 5.77 1.27 14.70
CA GLY A 23 6.14 -0.04 14.14
C GLY A 23 5.77 -0.23 12.68
N GLY A 24 5.01 0.68 12.07
CA GLY A 24 4.58 0.57 10.68
C GLY A 24 3.16 1.05 10.40
N ILE A 25 2.64 0.63 9.24
CA ILE A 25 1.34 1.02 8.70
C ILE A 25 0.49 -0.23 8.52
N ALA A 26 -0.77 -0.16 8.95
CA ALA A 26 -1.78 -1.16 8.65
C ALA A 26 -3.00 -0.51 8.00
N LEU A 27 -3.56 -1.20 7.01
CA LEU A 27 -4.71 -0.75 6.23
C LEU A 27 -5.71 -1.90 6.14
N GLU A 28 -6.96 -1.62 6.46
CA GLU A 28 -8.08 -2.54 6.28
C GLU A 28 -9.08 -1.92 5.30
N ALA A 29 -9.38 -2.63 4.23
CA ALA A 29 -10.31 -2.19 3.19
C ALA A 29 -11.29 -3.30 2.84
N ALA A 30 -12.46 -2.93 2.36
CA ALA A 30 -13.43 -3.88 1.83
C ALA A 30 -13.83 -3.50 0.41
N TYR A 31 -14.03 -4.49 -0.44
CA TYR A 31 -14.58 -4.28 -1.78
C TYR A 31 -15.52 -5.42 -2.16
N PRO A 32 -16.59 -5.14 -2.93
CA PRO A 32 -17.49 -6.18 -3.41
C PRO A 32 -16.86 -6.94 -4.57
N LEU A 33 -16.85 -8.27 -4.50
CA LEU A 33 -16.50 -9.16 -5.60
C LEU A 33 -17.65 -10.13 -5.84
N LEU A 34 -18.29 -10.03 -7.02
CA LEU A 34 -19.43 -10.87 -7.39
C LEU A 34 -20.58 -10.83 -6.36
N GLY A 35 -20.79 -9.67 -5.72
CA GLY A 35 -21.81 -9.48 -4.67
C GLY A 35 -21.41 -9.96 -3.28
N LEU A 36 -20.21 -10.50 -3.10
CA LEU A 36 -19.67 -10.88 -1.79
C LEU A 36 -18.66 -9.82 -1.29
N PRO A 37 -18.73 -9.42 -0.02
CA PRO A 37 -17.73 -8.52 0.55
C PRO A 37 -16.39 -9.27 0.68
N ILE A 38 -15.34 -8.70 0.09
CA ILE A 38 -13.97 -9.15 0.31
C ILE A 38 -13.28 -8.12 1.19
N GLU A 39 -12.81 -8.56 2.34
CA GLU A 39 -12.02 -7.78 3.29
C GLU A 39 -10.55 -8.04 3.03
N VAL A 40 -9.77 -6.97 2.91
CA VAL A 40 -8.33 -7.00 2.70
C VAL A 40 -7.68 -6.29 3.85
N ARG A 41 -6.69 -6.93 4.47
CA ARG A 41 -5.81 -6.28 5.43
C ARG A 41 -4.37 -6.36 4.96
N LEU A 42 -3.72 -5.22 4.96
CA LEU A 42 -2.32 -5.03 4.60
C LEU A 42 -1.61 -4.45 5.80
N ALA A 43 -0.50 -5.03 6.24
CA ALA A 43 0.37 -4.43 7.23
C ALA A 43 1.82 -4.53 6.81
N GLY A 44 2.59 -3.51 7.17
CA GLY A 44 3.98 -3.41 6.74
C GLY A 44 4.72 -2.22 7.31
N GLN A 45 5.95 -2.03 6.84
CA GLN A 45 6.85 -0.98 7.28
C GLN A 45 7.20 -0.04 6.14
N LEU A 46 7.33 1.23 6.46
CA LEU A 46 8.05 2.17 5.60
C LEU A 46 9.42 2.41 6.20
N THR A 47 10.45 2.39 5.37
CA THR A 47 11.81 2.71 5.78
C THR A 47 12.47 3.68 4.81
N LEU A 48 13.54 4.32 5.27
CA LEU A 48 14.42 5.10 4.41
C LEU A 48 15.76 4.39 4.26
N ASP A 49 16.19 4.25 3.01
CA ASP A 49 17.52 3.75 2.68
C ASP A 49 18.12 4.61 1.55
N GLY A 50 19.32 5.14 1.78
CA GLY A 50 20.03 5.96 0.79
C GLY A 50 19.23 7.13 0.20
N GLY A 51 18.31 7.71 0.98
CA GLY A 51 17.42 8.78 0.55
C GLY A 51 16.19 8.34 -0.27
N ARG A 52 15.91 7.03 -0.29
CA ARG A 52 14.75 6.42 -0.95
C ARG A 52 13.78 5.88 0.10
N LEU A 53 12.50 6.10 -0.12
CA LEU A 53 11.42 5.46 0.61
C LEU A 53 11.23 4.02 0.12
N LEU A 54 11.27 3.07 1.04
CA LEU A 54 10.98 1.66 0.80
C LEU A 54 9.69 1.30 1.54
N ALA A 55 8.88 0.43 0.93
CA ALA A 55 7.65 -0.08 1.53
C ALA A 55 7.71 -1.61 1.55
N ASN A 56 7.79 -2.17 2.76
CA ASN A 56 7.81 -3.61 2.97
C ASN A 56 6.42 -4.05 3.44
N LEU A 57 5.82 -5.01 2.74
CA LEU A 57 4.55 -5.62 3.15
C LEU A 57 4.83 -6.93 3.87
N ASP A 58 4.55 -6.96 5.17
CA ASP A 58 4.78 -8.12 6.03
C ASP A 58 3.55 -9.05 6.03
N GLU A 59 2.37 -8.45 6.14
CA GLU A 59 1.10 -9.14 6.25
C GLU A 59 0.15 -8.74 5.12
N VAL A 60 -0.45 -9.75 4.49
CA VAL A 60 -1.51 -9.57 3.49
C VAL A 60 -2.54 -10.66 3.74
N THR A 61 -3.73 -10.28 4.18
CA THR A 61 -4.84 -11.22 4.40
C THR A 61 -6.07 -10.83 3.59
N LEU A 62 -6.84 -11.85 3.20
CA LEU A 62 -8.13 -11.76 2.54
C LEU A 62 -9.15 -12.50 3.40
N ASN A 63 -10.21 -11.81 3.83
CA ASN A 63 -11.25 -12.36 4.71
C ASN A 63 -10.68 -13.07 5.96
N GLY A 64 -9.62 -12.49 6.55
CA GLY A 64 -8.95 -13.04 7.75
C GLY A 64 -8.02 -14.23 7.49
N THR A 65 -7.80 -14.62 6.23
CA THR A 65 -6.87 -15.70 5.84
C THR A 65 -5.70 -15.15 5.04
N ASP A 66 -4.53 -15.79 5.11
CA ASP A 66 -3.37 -15.36 4.32
C ASP A 66 -3.70 -15.31 2.83
N ALA A 67 -3.36 -14.19 2.20
CA ALA A 67 -3.60 -14.02 0.78
C ALA A 67 -2.77 -15.02 -0.05
N PRO A 68 -3.34 -15.57 -1.14
CA PRO A 68 -2.61 -16.40 -2.08
C PRO A 68 -1.30 -15.72 -2.55
N PRO A 69 -0.20 -16.48 -2.77
CA PRO A 69 1.10 -15.92 -3.14
C PRO A 69 1.06 -14.99 -4.35
N VAL A 70 0.21 -15.29 -5.34
CA VAL A 70 0.03 -14.46 -6.54
C VAL A 70 -0.50 -13.07 -6.19
N ILE A 71 -1.47 -12.98 -5.28
CA ILE A 71 -2.07 -11.70 -4.86
C ILE A 71 -1.04 -10.91 -4.04
N ARG A 72 -0.34 -11.57 -3.11
CA ARG A 72 0.73 -10.94 -2.33
C ARG A 72 1.80 -10.36 -3.25
N GLN A 73 2.28 -11.11 -4.25
CA GLN A 73 3.28 -10.63 -5.20
C GLN A 73 2.79 -9.44 -6.03
N GLN A 74 1.52 -9.43 -6.44
CA GLN A 74 0.95 -8.29 -7.17
C GLN A 74 0.90 -7.03 -6.30
N LEU A 75 0.50 -7.16 -5.03
CA LEU A 75 0.43 -6.04 -4.09
C LEU A 75 1.82 -5.49 -3.76
N VAL A 76 2.82 -6.36 -3.53
CA VAL A 76 4.22 -5.94 -3.35
C VAL A 76 4.71 -5.17 -4.56
N ARG A 77 4.50 -5.68 -5.79
CA ARG A 77 4.89 -4.96 -7.02
C ARG A 77 4.21 -3.59 -7.14
N LEU A 78 2.95 -3.47 -6.73
CA LEU A 78 2.24 -2.20 -6.74
C LEU A 78 2.83 -1.22 -5.71
N ALA A 79 3.13 -1.69 -4.51
CA ALA A 79 3.80 -0.89 -3.48
C ALA A 79 5.17 -0.39 -3.98
N ASP A 80 5.98 -1.27 -4.57
CA ASP A 80 7.28 -0.92 -5.15
C ASP A 80 7.15 0.12 -6.26
N GLN A 81 6.18 -0.04 -7.16
CA GLN A 81 5.95 0.93 -8.24
C GLN A 81 5.54 2.31 -7.71
N LEU A 82 4.73 2.36 -6.66
CA LEU A 82 4.32 3.61 -6.03
C LEU A 82 5.50 4.27 -5.31
N ALA A 83 6.29 3.50 -4.56
CA ALA A 83 7.50 3.96 -3.91
C ALA A 83 8.51 4.51 -4.94
N ASP A 84 8.73 3.80 -6.04
CA ASP A 84 9.61 4.26 -7.12
C ASP A 84 9.13 5.56 -7.78
N ARG A 85 7.82 5.71 -7.99
CA ARG A 85 7.26 6.98 -8.50
C ARG A 85 7.55 8.15 -7.57
N LEU A 86 7.43 7.94 -6.26
CA LEU A 86 7.78 8.94 -5.25
C LEU A 86 9.29 9.23 -5.24
N ASN A 87 10.12 8.20 -5.22
CA ASN A 87 11.60 8.31 -5.19
C ASN A 87 12.20 8.99 -6.43
N ARG A 88 11.54 8.91 -7.59
CA ARG A 88 11.96 9.66 -8.79
C ARG A 88 11.72 11.16 -8.66
N ARG A 89 10.76 11.57 -7.84
CA ARG A 89 10.33 12.95 -7.67
C ARG A 89 10.84 13.58 -6.38
N VAL A 90 11.17 12.77 -5.38
CA VAL A 90 11.55 13.25 -4.06
C VAL A 90 12.75 12.45 -3.58
N GLU A 91 13.75 13.16 -3.11
CA GLU A 91 14.82 12.60 -2.31
C GLU A 91 14.45 12.78 -0.84
N PHE A 92 14.18 11.69 -0.15
CA PHE A 92 13.71 11.71 1.23
C PHE A 92 14.91 11.80 2.18
N SER A 93 14.85 12.72 3.14
CA SER A 93 15.85 12.87 4.21
C SER A 93 15.28 12.56 5.59
N ARG A 94 13.96 12.46 5.71
CA ARG A 94 13.27 12.14 6.96
C ARG A 94 12.02 11.33 6.68
N LEU A 95 11.83 10.30 7.50
CA LEU A 95 10.60 9.54 7.65
C LEU A 95 10.40 9.42 9.15
N ASP A 96 9.26 9.89 9.62
CA ASP A 96 8.85 9.74 11.01
C ASP A 96 7.44 9.13 11.03
N LEU A 97 7.29 8.09 11.82
CA LEU A 97 6.08 7.31 11.98
C LEU A 97 5.78 7.30 13.46
N GLY A 98 4.58 7.74 13.82
CA GLY A 98 4.09 7.62 15.18
C GLY A 98 2.61 7.33 15.22
N GLU A 99 2.06 7.30 16.43
CA GLU A 99 0.66 6.98 16.65
C GLU A 99 -0.24 7.98 15.92
N GLY A 100 -0.88 7.51 14.85
CA GLY A 100 -1.79 8.29 14.01
C GLY A 100 -1.12 9.28 13.06
N TYR A 101 0.21 9.29 12.91
CA TYR A 101 0.89 10.20 11.99
C TYR A 101 2.02 9.58 11.18
N LEU A 102 2.22 10.14 9.99
CA LEU A 102 3.36 9.91 9.11
C LEU A 102 3.87 11.27 8.64
N GLN A 103 5.14 11.55 8.89
CA GLN A 103 5.83 12.74 8.40
C GLN A 103 6.96 12.34 7.45
N LEU A 104 6.92 12.91 6.25
CA LEU A 104 7.98 12.76 5.25
C LEU A 104 8.66 14.12 5.05
N GLY A 105 9.98 14.14 5.10
CA GLY A 105 10.81 15.28 4.77
C GLY A 105 11.74 14.93 3.63
N GLY A 106 11.93 15.86 2.69
CA GLY A 106 12.78 15.62 1.53
C GLY A 106 12.85 16.81 0.59
N ARG A 107 13.62 16.65 -0.47
CA ARG A 107 13.75 17.64 -1.54
C ARG A 107 13.08 17.13 -2.80
N TYR A 108 12.19 17.94 -3.37
CA TYR A 108 11.62 17.64 -4.68
C TYR A 108 12.69 17.78 -5.77
N ARG A 109 12.81 16.76 -6.62
CA ARG A 109 13.62 16.75 -7.83
C ARG A 109 12.76 17.28 -8.97
N LEU A 110 13.00 18.53 -9.36
CA LEU A 110 12.46 19.08 -10.61
C LEU A 110 13.00 18.21 -11.75
N ARG A 111 12.11 17.61 -12.53
CA ARG A 111 12.48 16.86 -13.74
C ARG A 111 13.30 17.79 -14.64
N GLN A 112 14.52 17.39 -14.96
CA GLN A 112 15.23 17.89 -16.14
C GLN A 112 14.65 17.19 -17.38
#